data_AF-A0AAD6SP27-F1
#
_entry.id   AF-A0AAD6SP27-F1
#
_cell.length_a   1.000
_cell.length_b   1.000
_cell.length_c   1.000
_cell.angle_alpha   90.00
_cell.angle_beta   90.00
_cell.angle_gamma   90.00
#
_symmetry.space_group_name_H-M   'P 1'
#
loop_
_entity.id
_entity.type
_entity.pdbx_description
1 polymer ?
#
loop_
_entity_poly.entity_id
_entity_poly.type
_entity_poly.pdbx_seq_one_letter_code
_entity_poly.pdbx_strand_id
1 'polypeptide(L)'
;MLLRPLSSGTNQTPLNHALYCGAGHRGVALLLLGMFSRYVNRLSDMDFQQPQARKTLRLLRVNFALAMNRGVMQADNTLAASFLQVYIMSKGQQWLTDMVAQISIALRSTTPGEPVALAGHGFRRYAGKMLKAGRDNCSIRRLPHYFARDERVFNAFTEKLDTHRELVFESKCIGRRLRSQLTVLRECLDGRATTYRNKIMPVDRELNRLRGM
;
A
#
# COMPACT_ATOMS: atom_id res chain seq x y z
N MET A 1 13.30 21.71 5.64
CA MET A 1 14.10 22.04 4.43
C MET A 1 13.74 21.12 3.25
N LEU A 2 13.83 19.78 3.38
CA LEU A 2 13.62 18.86 2.25
C LEU A 2 12.18 18.68 1.72
N LEU A 3 11.17 19.05 2.51
CA LEU A 3 9.75 18.93 2.13
C LEU A 3 9.15 20.24 1.62
N ARG A 4 9.92 21.34 1.67
CA ARG A 4 9.49 22.65 1.19
C ARG A 4 9.95 22.84 -0.27
N PRO A 5 9.29 23.70 -1.04
CA PRO A 5 9.77 24.11 -2.35
C PRO A 5 11.19 24.69 -2.30
N LEU A 6 11.95 24.49 -3.37
CA LEU A 6 13.31 25.01 -3.55
C LEU A 6 13.33 26.53 -3.70
N SER A 7 12.25 27.13 -4.19
CA SER A 7 12.10 28.56 -4.32
C SER A 7 10.67 29.02 -4.03
N SER A 8 10.53 30.22 -3.47
CA SER A 8 9.23 30.85 -3.21
C SER A 8 8.48 31.01 -4.53
N GLY A 9 7.34 30.33 -4.70
CA GLY A 9 6.50 30.38 -5.90
C GLY A 9 6.56 29.13 -6.80
N THR A 10 7.49 28.20 -6.59
CA THR A 10 7.49 26.91 -7.29
C THR A 10 6.84 25.82 -6.43
N ASN A 11 6.23 24.80 -7.04
CA ASN A 11 5.83 23.56 -6.34
C ASN A 11 6.95 22.50 -6.39
N GLN A 12 8.18 22.92 -6.66
CA GLN A 12 9.30 22.03 -6.94
C GLN A 12 10.10 21.80 -5.67
N THR A 13 9.88 20.65 -5.03
CA THR A 13 10.66 20.18 -3.89
C THR A 13 11.89 19.40 -4.36
N PRO A 14 12.91 19.19 -3.50
CA PRO A 14 14.11 18.43 -3.88
C PRO A 14 13.81 17.08 -4.57
N LEU A 15 12.80 16.35 -4.09
CA LEU A 15 12.37 15.09 -4.71
C LEU A 15 11.78 15.31 -6.11
N ASN A 16 10.86 16.26 -6.24
CA ASN A 16 10.26 16.60 -7.53
C ASN A 16 11.28 17.16 -8.52
N HIS A 17 12.30 17.87 -8.05
CA HIS A 17 13.40 18.36 -8.85
C HIS A 17 14.28 17.21 -9.34
N ALA A 18 14.69 16.29 -8.46
CA ALA A 18 15.47 15.13 -8.85
C ALA A 18 14.76 14.29 -9.91
N LEU A 19 13.44 14.11 -9.79
CA LEU A 19 12.63 13.43 -10.81
C LEU A 19 12.52 14.24 -12.11
N TYR A 20 12.47 15.58 -12.04
CA TYR A 20 12.44 16.44 -13.23
C TYR A 20 13.72 16.32 -14.06
N CYS A 21 14.88 16.19 -13.42
CA CYS A 21 16.15 16.02 -14.10
C CYS A 21 16.33 14.63 -14.77
N GLY A 22 15.38 13.71 -14.59
CA GLY A 22 15.37 12.41 -15.27
C GLY A 22 16.42 11.40 -14.77
N ALA A 23 16.80 10.47 -15.65
CA ALA A 23 17.58 9.28 -15.30
C ALA A 23 18.91 9.58 -14.58
N GLY A 24 19.60 10.67 -14.96
CA GLY A 24 20.86 11.09 -14.34
C GLY A 24 20.76 11.45 -12.86
N HIS A 25 19.56 11.74 -12.35
CA HIS A 25 19.33 12.09 -10.94
C HIS A 25 18.49 11.05 -10.19
N ARG A 26 18.28 9.88 -10.79
CA ARG A 26 17.52 8.77 -10.19
C ARG A 26 18.08 8.30 -8.86
N GLY A 27 19.42 8.27 -8.73
CA GLY A 27 20.08 7.95 -7.46
C GLY A 27 19.72 8.91 -6.32
N VAL A 28 19.56 10.20 -6.64
CA VAL A 28 19.14 11.23 -5.67
C VAL A 28 17.68 11.01 -5.27
N ALA A 29 16.80 10.70 -6.24
CA ALA A 29 15.41 10.38 -5.94
C ALA A 29 15.28 9.15 -5.01
N LEU A 30 16.09 8.11 -5.27
CA LEU A 30 16.18 6.91 -4.42
C LEU A 30 16.69 7.24 -3.00
N LEU A 31 17.74 8.05 -2.89
CA LEU A 31 18.29 8.49 -1.60
C LEU A 31 17.23 9.25 -0.79
N LEU A 32 16.58 10.24 -1.40
CA LEU A 32 15.51 11.02 -0.76
C LEU A 32 14.35 10.13 -0.33
N LEU A 33 13.92 9.20 -1.20
CA LEU A 33 12.88 8.23 -0.89
C LEU A 33 13.26 7.32 0.29
N GLY A 34 14.50 6.81 0.31
CA GLY A 34 15.03 6.01 1.41
C GLY A 34 15.05 6.76 2.73
N MET A 35 15.49 8.03 2.72
CA MET A 35 15.46 8.88 3.91
C MET A 35 14.04 9.11 4.42
N PHE A 36 13.08 9.40 3.54
CA PHE A 36 11.68 9.56 3.91
C PHE A 36 11.07 8.26 4.46
N SER A 37 11.38 7.12 3.85
CA SER A 37 10.96 5.81 4.36
C SER A 37 11.51 5.57 5.77
N ARG A 38 12.80 5.82 5.99
CA ARG A 38 13.45 5.67 7.30
C ARG A 38 12.87 6.61 8.36
N TYR A 39 12.55 7.85 7.99
CA TYR A 39 11.89 8.80 8.88
C TYR A 39 10.53 8.27 9.33
N VAL A 40 9.66 7.88 8.39
CA VAL A 40 8.31 7.37 8.72
C VAL A 40 8.37 6.10 9.56
N ASN A 41 9.28 5.17 9.24
CA ASN A 41 9.47 3.92 9.99
C ASN A 41 9.93 4.10 11.44
N ARG A 42 10.48 5.28 11.80
CA ARG A 42 10.94 5.56 13.17
C ARG A 42 9.88 6.22 14.04
N LEU A 43 8.73 6.57 13.47
CA LEU A 43 7.64 7.18 14.21
C LEU A 43 6.85 6.09 14.93
N SER A 44 6.65 6.28 16.24
CA SER A 44 5.70 5.51 17.04
C SER A 44 4.27 6.03 16.84
N ASP A 45 3.26 5.26 17.25
CA ASP A 45 1.86 5.69 17.20
C ASP A 45 1.61 7.01 17.94
N MET A 46 2.35 7.26 19.03
CA MET A 46 2.29 8.53 19.77
C MET A 46 2.83 9.69 18.94
N ASP A 47 3.91 9.47 18.17
CA ASP A 47 4.45 10.49 17.26
C ASP A 47 3.44 10.86 16.18
N PHE A 48 2.65 9.91 15.68
CA PHE A 48 1.56 10.19 14.72
C PHE A 48 0.47 11.10 15.29
N GLN A 49 0.35 11.23 16.61
CA GLN A 49 -0.59 12.15 17.25
C GLN A 49 -0.04 13.58 17.35
N GLN A 50 1.28 13.76 17.30
CA GLN A 50 1.89 15.08 17.47
C GLN A 50 1.55 16.04 16.30
N PRO A 51 1.13 17.29 16.56
CA PRO A 51 0.75 18.24 15.51
C PRO A 51 1.86 18.49 14.47
N GLN A 52 3.11 18.57 14.94
CA GLN A 52 4.26 18.82 14.06
C GLN A 52 4.59 17.64 13.16
N ALA A 53 4.51 16.41 13.68
CA ALA A 53 4.65 15.19 12.90
C ALA A 53 3.52 15.08 11.86
N ARG A 54 2.27 15.34 12.26
CA ARG A 54 1.12 15.36 11.33
C ARG A 54 1.29 16.36 10.19
N LYS A 55 1.81 17.56 10.47
CA LYS A 55 2.14 18.58 9.46
C LYS A 55 3.21 18.08 8.49
N THR A 56 4.27 17.47 9.03
CA THR A 56 5.38 16.90 8.25
C THR A 56 4.91 15.75 7.36
N LEU A 57 4.14 14.81 7.91
CA LEU A 57 3.53 13.70 7.17
C LEU A 57 2.56 14.19 6.09
N ARG A 58 1.80 15.26 6.35
CA ARG A 58 0.96 15.89 5.32
C ARG A 58 1.78 16.45 4.16
N LEU A 59 2.87 17.16 4.43
CA LEU A 59 3.76 17.70 3.39
C LEU A 59 4.45 16.59 2.59
N LEU A 60 4.92 15.55 3.27
CA LEU A 60 5.52 14.36 2.66
C LEU A 60 4.53 13.67 1.71
N ARG A 61 3.27 13.52 2.11
CA ARG A 61 2.20 12.98 1.24
C ARG A 61 1.95 13.83 0.01
N VAL A 62 1.91 15.15 0.14
CA VAL A 62 1.74 16.06 -1.02
C VAL A 62 2.92 15.92 -1.98
N ASN A 63 4.15 15.86 -1.47
CA ASN A 63 5.34 15.67 -2.27
C ASN A 63 5.33 14.36 -3.04
N PHE A 64 4.99 13.25 -2.39
CA PHE A 64 4.92 11.96 -3.06
C PHE A 64 3.79 11.89 -4.08
N ALA A 65 2.63 12.50 -3.81
CA ALA A 65 1.57 12.60 -4.80
C ALA A 65 2.07 13.32 -6.08
N LEU A 66 2.74 14.47 -5.93
CA LEU A 66 3.32 15.19 -7.07
C LEU A 66 4.38 14.36 -7.81
N ALA A 67 5.25 13.68 -7.06
CA ALA A 67 6.31 12.83 -7.60
C ALA A 67 5.75 11.63 -8.37
N MET A 68 4.75 10.94 -7.81
CA MET A 68 4.08 9.81 -8.47
C MET A 68 3.34 10.26 -9.73
N ASN A 69 2.69 11.43 -9.71
CA ASN A 69 2.02 11.95 -10.89
C ASN A 69 3.01 12.16 -12.03
N ARG A 70 4.18 12.73 -11.73
CA ARG A 70 5.24 12.89 -12.72
C ARG A 70 5.78 11.56 -13.22
N GLY A 71 6.13 10.63 -12.32
CA GLY A 71 6.66 9.32 -12.70
C GLY A 71 5.68 8.50 -13.55
N VAL A 72 4.40 8.52 -13.19
CA VAL A 72 3.32 7.89 -13.98
C VAL A 72 3.16 8.56 -15.35
N MET A 73 3.23 9.90 -15.44
CA MET A 73 3.19 10.62 -16.72
C MET A 73 4.43 10.35 -17.60
N GLN A 74 5.59 10.09 -16.99
CA GLN A 74 6.82 9.74 -17.69
C GLN A 74 6.99 8.23 -17.94
N ALA A 75 5.98 7.42 -17.61
CA ALA A 75 6.00 5.95 -17.68
C ALA A 75 7.10 5.23 -16.85
N ASP A 76 7.84 5.95 -15.99
CA ASP A 76 8.78 5.35 -15.04
C ASP A 76 8.03 4.91 -13.76
N ASN A 77 7.49 3.70 -13.81
CA ASN A 77 6.76 3.10 -12.69
C ASN A 77 7.68 2.42 -11.66
N THR A 78 9.00 2.42 -11.87
CA THR A 78 9.91 1.64 -11.04
C THR A 78 9.94 2.11 -9.58
N LEU A 79 9.74 3.41 -9.34
CA LEU A 79 9.67 4.00 -8.01
C LEU A 79 8.23 4.16 -7.49
N ALA A 80 7.21 3.93 -8.32
CA ALA A 80 5.82 4.17 -7.96
C ALA A 80 5.36 3.31 -6.77
N ALA A 81 5.81 2.06 -6.72
CA ALA A 81 5.56 1.16 -5.60
C ALA A 81 6.15 1.68 -4.29
N SER A 82 7.41 2.12 -4.33
CA SER A 82 8.12 2.66 -3.17
C SER A 82 7.54 3.99 -2.70
N PHE A 83 7.12 4.88 -3.62
CA PHE A 83 6.40 6.10 -3.26
C PHE A 83 5.06 5.80 -2.61
N LEU A 84 4.30 4.86 -3.16
CA LEU A 84 3.02 4.43 -2.61
C LEU A 84 3.19 3.81 -1.23
N GLN A 85 4.24 3.01 -1.04
CA GLN A 85 4.56 2.40 0.24
C GLN A 85 4.81 3.46 1.32
N VAL A 86 5.72 4.41 1.08
CA VAL A 86 6.01 5.47 2.06
C VAL A 86 4.80 6.36 2.30
N TYR A 87 3.99 6.61 1.26
CA TYR A 87 2.73 7.32 1.43
C TYR A 87 1.76 6.58 2.35
N ILE A 88 1.54 5.27 2.13
CA ILE A 88 0.66 4.45 2.96
C ILE A 88 1.18 4.43 4.39
N MET A 89 2.48 4.19 4.60
CA MET A 89 3.10 4.21 5.93
C MET A 89 2.89 5.55 6.63
N SER A 90 2.97 6.68 5.90
CA SER A 90 2.75 8.01 6.47
C SER A 90 1.32 8.27 6.96
N LYS A 91 0.36 7.39 6.64
CA LYS A 91 -1.02 7.43 7.15
C LYS A 91 -1.16 6.67 8.46
N GLY A 92 -0.23 5.78 8.79
CA GLY A 92 -0.27 4.93 9.96
C GLY A 92 -1.53 4.07 10.01
N GLN A 93 -1.99 3.79 11.23
CA GLN A 93 -3.09 2.87 11.51
C GLN A 93 -4.42 3.24 10.84
N GLN A 94 -4.68 4.53 10.60
CA GLN A 94 -5.95 4.97 10.00
C GLN A 94 -6.22 4.32 8.64
N TRP A 95 -5.19 4.19 7.80
CA TRP A 95 -5.36 3.56 6.50
C TRP A 95 -5.73 2.08 6.62
N LEU A 96 -5.10 1.37 7.56
CA LEU A 96 -5.41 -0.03 7.84
C LEU A 96 -6.86 -0.17 8.30
N THR A 97 -7.29 0.65 9.26
CA THR A 97 -8.68 0.62 9.76
C THR A 97 -9.70 0.88 8.65
N ASP A 98 -9.45 1.88 7.79
CA ASP A 98 -10.34 2.20 6.66
C ASP A 98 -10.43 1.04 5.64
N MET A 99 -9.30 0.38 5.35
CA MET A 99 -9.25 -0.75 4.42
C MET A 99 -9.90 -2.01 5.01
N VAL A 100 -9.62 -2.31 6.27
CA VAL A 100 -10.24 -3.44 6.99
C VAL A 100 -11.75 -3.27 7.06
N ALA A 101 -12.24 -2.05 7.35
CA ALA A 101 -13.67 -1.76 7.37
C ALA A 101 -14.32 -2.02 5.99
N GLN A 102 -13.70 -1.55 4.91
CA GLN A 102 -14.19 -1.78 3.54
C GLN A 102 -14.22 -3.25 3.16
N ILE A 103 -13.12 -3.99 3.43
CA ILE A 103 -13.04 -5.43 3.14
C ILE A 103 -14.04 -6.21 4.00
N SER A 104 -14.22 -5.83 5.26
CA SER A 104 -15.18 -6.49 6.15
C SER A 104 -16.62 -6.32 5.66
N ILE A 105 -16.97 -5.13 5.14
CA ILE A 105 -18.27 -4.91 4.48
C ILE A 105 -18.37 -5.78 3.22
N ALA A 106 -17.31 -5.85 2.42
CA ALA A 106 -17.24 -6.68 1.21
C ALA A 106 -17.55 -8.16 1.49
N LEU A 107 -16.86 -8.71 2.49
CA LEU A 107 -16.98 -10.11 2.88
C LEU A 107 -18.37 -10.45 3.43
N ARG A 108 -19.05 -9.45 4.00
CA ARG A 108 -20.44 -9.58 4.51
C ARG A 108 -21.51 -9.28 3.46
N SER A 109 -21.17 -8.59 2.38
CA SER A 109 -22.12 -8.28 1.31
C SER A 109 -22.49 -9.54 0.52
N THR A 110 -23.77 -9.66 0.14
CA THR A 110 -24.36 -10.81 -0.57
C THR A 110 -24.05 -10.83 -2.08
N THR A 111 -23.30 -9.86 -2.62
CA THR A 111 -23.04 -9.73 -4.05
C THR A 111 -22.00 -10.77 -4.53
N PRO A 112 -22.30 -11.62 -5.54
CA PRO A 112 -21.39 -12.69 -5.98
C PRO A 112 -20.03 -12.18 -6.51
N GLY A 113 -18.95 -12.92 -6.23
CA GLY A 113 -17.76 -12.98 -7.07
C GLY A 113 -16.55 -12.08 -6.81
N GLU A 114 -16.60 -11.06 -5.93
CA GLU A 114 -15.56 -10.02 -5.99
C GLU A 114 -14.87 -9.56 -4.67
N PRO A 115 -14.58 -10.37 -3.63
CA PRO A 115 -13.81 -9.86 -2.48
C PRO A 115 -12.44 -9.30 -2.86
N VAL A 116 -11.71 -10.02 -3.71
CA VAL A 116 -10.38 -9.62 -4.21
C VAL A 116 -10.49 -8.46 -5.19
N ALA A 117 -11.47 -8.52 -6.10
CA ALA A 117 -11.72 -7.44 -7.05
C ALA A 117 -12.16 -6.15 -6.32
N LEU A 118 -12.99 -6.23 -5.28
CA LEU A 118 -13.45 -5.10 -4.47
C LEU A 118 -12.33 -4.54 -3.59
N ALA A 119 -11.52 -5.39 -2.94
CA ALA A 119 -10.31 -4.94 -2.26
C ALA A 119 -9.36 -4.21 -3.24
N GLY A 120 -9.22 -4.77 -4.46
CA GLY A 120 -8.52 -4.13 -5.56
C GLY A 120 -9.14 -2.79 -5.97
N HIS A 121 -10.46 -2.68 -6.06
CA HIS A 121 -11.17 -1.45 -6.37
C HIS A 121 -11.02 -0.40 -5.27
N GLY A 122 -11.11 -0.79 -3.99
CA GLY A 122 -10.88 0.07 -2.83
C GLY A 122 -9.47 0.65 -2.86
N PHE A 123 -8.46 -0.21 -3.08
CA PHE A 123 -7.08 0.21 -3.24
C PHE A 123 -6.87 1.12 -4.45
N ARG A 124 -7.43 0.77 -5.63
CA ARG A 124 -7.33 1.60 -6.84
C ARG A 124 -8.00 2.96 -6.66
N ARG A 125 -9.17 3.01 -6.02
CA ARG A 125 -9.87 4.26 -5.68
C ARG A 125 -9.03 5.10 -4.72
N TYR A 126 -8.40 4.45 -3.74
CA TYR A 126 -7.49 5.12 -2.81
C TYR A 126 -6.25 5.69 -3.54
N ALA A 127 -5.55 4.87 -4.32
CA ALA A 127 -4.40 5.29 -5.14
C ALA A 127 -4.79 6.37 -6.17
N GLY A 128 -5.97 6.28 -6.78
CA GLY A 128 -6.50 7.28 -7.71
C GLY A 128 -6.74 8.64 -7.05
N LYS A 129 -7.26 8.68 -5.81
CA LYS A 129 -7.36 9.92 -5.02
C LYS A 129 -5.98 10.54 -4.76
N MET A 130 -4.95 9.71 -4.61
CA MET A 130 -3.58 10.18 -4.42
C MET A 130 -2.98 10.75 -5.70
N LEU A 131 -3.32 10.18 -6.86
CA LEU A 131 -2.65 10.46 -8.11
C LEU A 131 -3.23 11.65 -8.90
N LYS A 132 -4.36 12.28 -8.53
CA LYS A 132 -4.97 13.47 -9.23
C LYS A 132 -5.00 13.41 -10.79
N ALA A 133 -4.70 12.28 -11.41
CA ALA A 133 -4.38 12.13 -12.83
C ALA A 133 -4.92 10.77 -13.26
N GLY A 134 -5.90 10.82 -14.15
CA GLY A 134 -6.33 9.70 -14.98
C GLY A 134 -7.05 8.59 -14.23
N ARG A 135 -8.38 8.53 -14.43
CA ARG A 135 -9.21 7.41 -13.99
C ARG A 135 -8.80 6.05 -14.60
N ASP A 136 -7.90 6.01 -15.60
CA ASP A 136 -7.60 4.79 -16.37
C ASP A 136 -6.11 4.56 -16.69
N ASN A 137 -5.17 4.88 -15.80
CA ASN A 137 -3.76 4.52 -16.04
C ASN A 137 -3.51 3.02 -15.73
N CYS A 138 -3.12 2.24 -16.76
CA CYS A 138 -2.74 0.83 -16.63
C CYS A 138 -1.64 0.56 -15.58
N SER A 139 -0.86 1.60 -15.25
CA SER A 139 0.13 1.63 -14.18
C SER A 139 -0.50 1.50 -12.79
N ILE A 140 -1.65 2.15 -12.54
CA ILE A 140 -2.38 2.10 -11.27
C ILE A 140 -2.96 0.71 -11.03
N ARG A 141 -3.44 0.04 -12.09
CA ARG A 141 -3.93 -1.35 -12.01
C ARG A 141 -2.88 -2.30 -11.43
N ARG A 142 -1.59 -2.05 -11.66
CA ARG A 142 -0.48 -2.91 -11.22
C ARG A 142 0.07 -2.57 -9.83
N LEU A 143 -0.28 -1.42 -9.25
CA LEU A 143 0.18 -0.98 -7.94
C LEU A 143 -0.15 -1.93 -6.78
N PRO A 144 -1.36 -2.53 -6.68
CA PRO A 144 -1.65 -3.53 -5.65
C PRO A 144 -0.65 -4.69 -5.67
N HIS A 145 -0.15 -5.07 -6.86
CA HIS A 145 0.73 -6.21 -7.03
C HIS A 145 2.14 -5.88 -6.57
N TYR A 146 2.62 -4.68 -6.89
CA TYR A 146 3.92 -4.23 -6.40
C TYR A 146 3.93 -4.12 -4.87
N PHE A 147 2.82 -3.70 -4.26
CA PHE A 147 2.69 -3.65 -2.81
C PHE A 147 2.64 -5.04 -2.17
N ALA A 148 1.87 -5.98 -2.75
CA ALA A 148 1.81 -7.37 -2.28
C ALA A 148 3.11 -8.18 -2.48
N ARG A 149 4.10 -7.64 -3.20
CA ARG A 149 5.46 -8.21 -3.32
C ARG A 149 6.42 -7.67 -2.26
N ASP A 150 6.00 -6.70 -1.45
CA ASP A 150 6.83 -6.20 -0.35
C ASP A 150 6.87 -7.24 0.77
N GLU A 151 8.01 -7.89 0.91
CA GLU A 151 8.28 -8.93 1.90
C GLU A 151 8.02 -8.47 3.34
N ARG A 152 8.15 -7.16 3.62
CA ARG A 152 7.83 -6.63 4.95
C ARG A 152 6.34 -6.68 5.25
N VAL A 153 5.48 -6.52 4.24
CA VAL A 153 4.02 -6.59 4.41
C VAL A 153 3.62 -8.03 4.70
N PHE A 154 4.20 -8.99 3.99
CA PHE A 154 3.98 -10.41 4.25
C PHE A 154 4.50 -10.81 5.64
N ASN A 155 5.72 -10.43 5.99
CA ASN A 155 6.32 -10.75 7.29
C ASN A 155 5.52 -10.16 8.45
N ALA A 156 5.08 -8.89 8.33
CA ALA A 156 4.23 -8.27 9.34
C ALA A 156 2.88 -8.99 9.48
N PHE A 157 2.30 -9.44 8.37
CA PHE A 157 1.06 -10.24 8.38
C PHE A 157 1.27 -11.59 9.06
N THR A 158 2.32 -12.33 8.70
CA THR A 158 2.62 -13.64 9.30
C THR A 158 2.97 -13.51 10.78
N GLU A 159 3.75 -12.51 11.16
CA GLU A 159 4.09 -12.22 12.56
C GLU A 159 2.84 -11.98 13.39
N LYS A 160 1.88 -11.18 12.89
CA LYS A 160 0.61 -10.93 13.60
C LYS A 160 -0.28 -12.18 13.65
N LEU A 161 -0.32 -12.97 12.59
CA LEU A 161 -1.05 -14.25 12.60
C LEU A 161 -0.46 -15.22 13.62
N ASP A 162 0.87 -15.32 13.68
CA ASP A 162 1.58 -16.21 14.58
C ASP A 162 1.46 -15.74 16.04
N THR A 163 1.50 -14.42 16.29
CA THR A 163 1.25 -13.83 17.62
C THR A 163 -0.14 -14.19 18.15
N HIS A 164 -1.14 -14.29 17.28
CA HIS A 164 -2.52 -14.61 17.63
C HIS A 164 -2.92 -16.04 17.24
N ARG A 165 -1.96 -16.94 17.10
CA ARG A 165 -2.17 -18.30 16.58
C ARG A 165 -3.25 -19.06 17.35
N GLU A 166 -3.20 -19.02 18.68
CA GLU A 166 -4.17 -19.70 19.55
C GLU A 166 -5.60 -19.19 19.31
N LEU A 167 -5.76 -17.87 19.22
CA LEU A 167 -7.06 -17.25 18.93
C LEU A 167 -7.55 -17.58 17.51
N VAL A 168 -6.65 -17.58 16.53
CA VAL A 168 -7.01 -17.74 15.12
C VAL A 168 -7.28 -19.18 14.77
N PHE A 169 -6.36 -20.10 15.10
CA PHE A 169 -6.38 -21.48 14.61
C PHE A 169 -6.98 -22.47 15.61
N GLU A 170 -6.76 -22.24 16.91
CA GLU A 170 -7.12 -23.21 17.97
C GLU A 170 -8.45 -22.86 18.64
N SER A 171 -8.81 -21.57 18.68
CA SER A 171 -10.07 -21.13 19.27
C SER A 171 -11.30 -21.61 18.49
N LYS A 172 -12.37 -21.90 19.23
CA LYS A 172 -13.71 -22.12 18.68
C LYS A 172 -14.42 -20.82 18.29
N CYS A 173 -13.94 -19.66 18.77
CA CYS A 173 -14.57 -18.36 18.56
C CYS A 173 -14.43 -17.87 17.11
N ILE A 174 -13.35 -18.27 16.41
CA ILE A 174 -13.17 -17.94 15.00
C ILE A 174 -13.83 -19.00 14.12
N GLY A 175 -14.78 -18.56 13.30
CA GLY A 175 -15.49 -19.42 12.36
C GLY A 175 -14.53 -20.14 11.40
N ARG A 176 -14.87 -21.39 11.04
CA ARG A 176 -14.06 -22.24 10.13
C ARG A 176 -13.70 -21.54 8.82
N ARG A 177 -14.64 -20.72 8.32
CA ARG A 177 -14.46 -19.92 7.12
C ARG A 177 -13.35 -18.88 7.25
N LEU A 178 -13.36 -18.07 8.31
CA LEU A 178 -12.33 -17.04 8.52
C LEU A 178 -10.94 -17.69 8.70
N ARG A 179 -10.86 -18.80 9.43
CA ARG A 179 -9.63 -19.61 9.52
C ARG A 179 -9.09 -20.00 8.15
N SER A 180 -9.95 -20.57 7.31
CA SER A 180 -9.58 -21.02 5.98
C SER A 180 -9.13 -19.85 5.08
N GLN A 181 -9.80 -18.69 5.21
CA GLN A 181 -9.41 -17.48 4.48
C GLN A 181 -8.01 -16.99 4.88
N LEU A 182 -7.68 -17.00 6.18
CA LEU A 182 -6.36 -16.59 6.67
C LEU A 182 -5.26 -17.56 6.24
N THR A 183 -5.54 -18.86 6.22
CA THR A 183 -4.61 -19.88 5.68
C THR A 183 -4.33 -19.66 4.20
N VAL A 184 -5.38 -19.48 3.38
CA VAL A 184 -5.23 -19.20 1.94
C VAL A 184 -4.39 -17.95 1.69
N LEU A 185 -4.60 -16.88 2.48
CA LEU A 185 -3.81 -15.66 2.37
C LEU A 185 -2.34 -15.91 2.73
N ARG A 186 -2.05 -16.69 3.78
CA ARG A 186 -0.66 -17.05 4.15
C ARG A 186 0.04 -17.83 3.05
N GLU A 187 -0.61 -18.85 2.49
CA GLU A 187 -0.03 -19.72 1.47
C GLU A 187 0.18 -19.00 0.14
N CYS A 188 -0.81 -18.22 -0.31
CA CYS A 188 -0.76 -17.62 -1.64
C CYS A 188 0.07 -16.32 -1.70
N LEU A 189 0.26 -15.64 -0.57
CA LEU A 189 1.08 -14.42 -0.50
C LEU A 189 2.56 -14.73 -0.26
N ASP A 190 2.91 -15.97 0.08
CA ASP A 190 4.30 -16.39 0.28
C ASP A 190 5.12 -16.33 -1.03
N GLY A 191 6.43 -16.10 -0.89
CA GLY A 191 7.40 -16.10 -1.98
C GLY A 191 7.51 -14.78 -2.77
N ARG A 192 8.74 -14.30 -2.98
CA ARG A 192 9.03 -13.01 -3.65
C ARG A 192 9.02 -13.07 -5.18
N ALA A 193 9.33 -14.24 -5.74
CA ALA A 193 9.58 -14.45 -7.17
C ALA A 193 8.34 -14.80 -8.00
N THR A 194 7.17 -14.98 -7.38
CA THR A 194 5.95 -15.38 -8.10
C THR A 194 5.31 -14.20 -8.83
N THR A 195 4.72 -14.49 -10.00
CA THR A 195 4.04 -13.47 -10.82
C THR A 195 2.73 -13.03 -10.17
N TYR A 196 2.23 -11.85 -10.53
CA TYR A 196 0.91 -11.38 -10.10
C TYR A 196 -0.18 -12.43 -10.33
N ARG A 197 -0.19 -13.04 -11.52
CA ARG A 197 -1.15 -14.07 -11.90
C ARG A 197 -1.08 -15.27 -10.96
N ASN A 198 0.13 -15.69 -10.62
CA ASN A 198 0.35 -16.85 -9.76
C ASN A 198 0.03 -16.59 -8.29
N LYS A 199 0.06 -15.35 -7.81
CA LYS A 199 -0.38 -15.02 -6.44
C LYS A 199 -1.87 -14.79 -6.34
N ILE A 200 -2.45 -14.02 -7.27
CA ILE A 200 -3.79 -13.49 -7.10
C ILE A 200 -4.86 -14.42 -7.66
N MET A 201 -4.59 -15.20 -8.71
CA MET A 201 -5.57 -16.18 -9.19
C MET A 201 -5.89 -17.27 -8.16
N PRO A 202 -4.91 -17.84 -7.41
CA PRO A 202 -5.23 -18.79 -6.36
C PRO A 202 -6.01 -18.17 -5.19
N VAL A 203 -5.61 -16.96 -4.75
CA VAL A 203 -6.36 -16.23 -3.70
C VAL A 203 -7.81 -16.01 -4.12
N ASP A 204 -8.02 -15.49 -5.33
CA ASP A 204 -9.36 -15.23 -5.84
C ASP A 204 -10.18 -16.52 -5.94
N ARG A 205 -9.59 -17.58 -6.49
CA ARG A 205 -10.24 -18.90 -6.59
C ARG A 205 -10.65 -19.44 -5.22
N GLU A 206 -9.72 -19.50 -4.26
CA GLU A 206 -10.01 -20.16 -2.99
C GLU A 206 -10.86 -19.32 -2.04
N LEU A 207 -10.69 -18.00 -2.03
CA LEU A 207 -11.61 -17.14 -1.27
C LEU A 207 -13.03 -17.20 -1.83
N ASN A 208 -13.19 -17.39 -3.15
CA ASN A 208 -14.49 -17.63 -3.77
C ASN A 208 -15.04 -19.03 -3.41
N ARG A 209 -14.21 -20.07 -3.36
CA ARG A 209 -14.62 -21.43 -2.96
C ARG A 209 -15.13 -21.48 -1.52
N LEU A 210 -14.43 -20.84 -0.59
CA LEU A 210 -14.78 -20.76 0.83
C LEU A 210 -16.08 -20.00 1.12
N ARG A 211 -16.67 -19.35 0.10
CA ARG A 211 -17.94 -18.64 0.22
C ARG A 211 -19.17 -19.54 0.08
N GLY A 212 -19.02 -20.69 -0.58
CA GLY A 212 -20.07 -21.71 -0.73
C GLY A 212 -20.14 -22.73 0.42
N MET A 213 -19.29 -22.56 1.45
CA MET A 213 -19.27 -23.35 2.69
C MET A 213 -19.88 -22.53 3.84
#